data_AF-S7VAZ5-F1
#
_entry.id   AF-S7VAZ5-F1
#
_cell.length_a   1.000
_cell.length_b   1.000
_cell.length_c   1.000
_cell.angle_alpha   90.00
_cell.angle_beta   90.00
_cell.angle_gamma   90.00
#
_symmetry.space_group_name_H-M   'P 1'
#
loop_
_entity.id
_entity.type
_entity.pdbx_description
1 polymer ?
#
loop_
_entity_poly.entity_id
_entity_poly.type
_entity_poly.pdbx_seq_one_letter_code
_entity_poly.pdbx_strand_id
1 'polypeptide(L)'
;MSRIKYYYDPKTCKYERYVKSKWDVTLGVLGFLSLSSILAVGILIVFHYYFDSPKELILKRENKELNLYYELLEKEVAQLNTMMGDLQERDDNLYRVIFESEPIPSSVRNAGYGGSDRFIDIKEKGLNQGKMIISVANKVETLKNSFSFNGNPTMNCLKRHSTRRSIGLLSLLFSQFTMKN
;
A
#
# COMPACT_ATOMS: atom_id res chain seq x y z
N MET A 1 -69.59 18.78 12.82
CA MET A 1 -69.99 20.21 12.70
C MET A 1 -69.01 21.06 13.51
N SER A 2 -68.44 22.12 12.94
CA SER A 2 -67.42 22.93 13.62
C SER A 2 -68.06 23.91 14.61
N ARG A 3 -67.58 23.92 15.87
CA ARG A 3 -68.05 24.90 16.86
C ARG A 3 -67.41 26.26 16.58
N ILE A 4 -68.22 27.21 16.13
CA ILE A 4 -67.78 28.57 15.85
C ILE A 4 -67.70 29.34 17.17
N LYS A 5 -66.53 29.89 17.49
CA LYS A 5 -66.34 30.76 18.66
C LYS A 5 -66.72 32.19 18.32
N TYR A 6 -67.56 32.80 19.14
CA TYR A 6 -67.98 34.20 19.05
C TYR A 6 -67.42 34.96 20.27
N TYR A 7 -67.02 36.21 20.07
CA TYR A 7 -66.66 37.11 21.18
C TYR A 7 -67.63 38.30 21.19
N TYR A 8 -67.90 38.82 22.39
CA TYR A 8 -68.74 40.00 22.57
C TYR A 8 -67.87 41.25 22.55
N ASP A 9 -68.19 42.23 21.70
CA ASP A 9 -67.56 43.54 21.72
C ASP A 9 -68.42 44.52 22.56
N PRO A 10 -67.94 44.98 23.73
CA PRO A 10 -68.69 45.86 24.62
C PRO A 10 -68.93 47.26 24.03
N LYS A 11 -68.25 47.66 22.96
CA LYS A 11 -68.42 48.98 22.33
C LYS A 11 -69.55 49.01 21.31
N THR A 12 -69.77 47.90 20.60
CA THR A 12 -70.79 47.79 19.54
C THR A 12 -71.99 46.95 19.95
N CYS A 13 -71.97 46.37 21.16
CA CYS A 13 -72.99 45.48 21.73
C CYS A 13 -73.38 44.32 20.79
N LYS A 14 -72.44 43.85 19.98
CA LYS A 14 -72.66 42.79 18.98
C LYS A 14 -71.71 41.62 19.20
N TYR A 15 -72.18 40.43 18.84
CA TYR A 15 -71.36 39.22 18.81
C TYR A 15 -70.73 39.07 17.44
N GLU A 16 -69.39 39.11 17.39
CA GLU A 16 -68.64 38.93 16.16
C GLU A 16 -67.97 37.56 16.11
N ARG A 17 -67.81 37.05 14.89
CA ARG A 17 -67.14 35.78 14.66
C ARG A 17 -65.65 35.95 14.89
N TYR A 18 -65.07 35.10 15.74
CA TYR A 18 -63.63 35.07 15.90
C TYR A 18 -62.96 34.53 14.63
N VAL A 19 -62.28 35.41 13.88
CA VAL A 19 -61.49 35.04 12.70
C VAL A 19 -60.04 34.88 13.14
N LYS A 20 -59.46 33.70 12.90
CA LYS A 20 -58.03 33.47 13.12
C LYS A 20 -57.24 34.37 12.16
N SER A 21 -56.28 35.12 12.71
CA SER A 21 -55.37 35.92 11.89
C SER A 21 -54.58 35.01 10.97
N LYS A 22 -54.31 35.45 9.74
CA LYS A 22 -53.48 34.69 8.79
C LYS A 22 -52.08 34.42 9.35
N TRP A 23 -51.56 35.35 10.16
CA TRP A 23 -50.29 35.22 10.87
C TRP A 23 -50.28 34.10 11.92
N ASP A 24 -51.34 33.96 12.71
CA ASP A 24 -51.43 32.87 13.70
C ASP A 24 -51.43 31.50 13.03
N VAL A 25 -52.07 31.41 11.85
CA VAL A 25 -52.11 30.17 11.07
C VAL A 25 -50.74 29.87 10.46
N THR A 26 -50.04 30.87 9.90
CA THR A 26 -48.70 30.65 9.32
C THR A 26 -47.66 30.30 10.39
N LEU A 27 -47.70 30.94 11.56
CA LEU A 27 -46.84 30.59 12.70
C LEU A 27 -47.08 29.17 13.21
N GLY A 28 -48.34 28.74 13.29
CA GLY A 28 -48.69 27.37 13.68
C GLY A 28 -48.16 26.32 12.69
N VAL A 29 -48.29 26.59 11.39
CA VAL A 29 -47.75 25.72 10.34
C VAL A 29 -46.23 25.67 10.38
N LEU A 30 -45.56 26.82 10.54
CA LEU A 30 -44.10 26.90 10.63
C LEU A 30 -43.57 26.12 11.85
N GLY A 31 -44.26 26.20 13.00
CA GLY A 31 -43.91 25.45 14.20
C GLY A 31 -44.06 23.92 14.05
N PHE A 32 -45.09 23.46 13.33
CA PHE A 32 -45.22 22.05 13.01
C PHE A 32 -44.14 21.57 12.03
N LEU A 33 -43.79 22.41 11.05
CA LEU A 33 -42.77 22.11 10.05
C LEU A 33 -41.37 22.04 10.69
N SER A 34 -41.05 22.96 11.60
CA SER A 34 -39.78 22.94 12.33
C SER A 34 -39.66 21.70 13.23
N LEU A 35 -40.72 21.35 13.96
CA LEU A 35 -40.74 20.13 14.79
C LEU A 35 -40.56 18.87 13.94
N SER A 36 -41.26 18.79 12.80
CA SER A 36 -41.13 17.67 11.86
C SER A 36 -39.72 17.57 11.27
N SER A 37 -39.10 18.71 10.93
CA SER A 37 -37.72 18.74 10.42
C SER A 37 -36.71 18.28 11.46
N ILE A 38 -36.83 18.72 12.72
CA ILE A 38 -35.95 18.30 13.81
C ILE A 38 -36.05 16.79 14.05
N LEU A 39 -37.27 16.24 14.06
CA LEU A 39 -37.48 14.80 14.20
C LEU A 39 -36.89 14.01 13.02
N ALA A 40 -37.05 14.51 11.79
CA ALA A 40 -36.47 13.88 10.60
C ALA A 40 -34.94 13.84 10.67
N VAL A 41 -34.29 14.94 11.04
CA VAL A 41 -32.84 15.01 11.21
C VAL A 41 -32.37 14.09 12.33
N GLY A 42 -33.08 14.06 13.47
CA GLY A 42 -32.76 13.17 14.57
C GLY A 42 -32.78 11.68 14.17
N ILE A 43 -33.80 11.26 13.42
CA ILE A 43 -33.90 9.89 12.91
C ILE A 43 -32.76 9.60 11.92
N LEU A 44 -32.41 10.53 11.03
CA LEU A 44 -31.30 10.35 10.09
C LEU A 44 -29.95 10.17 10.80
N ILE A 45 -29.69 10.93 11.86
CA ILE A 45 -28.44 10.79 12.64
C ILE A 45 -28.37 9.42 13.30
N VAL A 46 -29.45 8.98 13.95
CA VAL A 46 -29.53 7.65 14.58
C VAL A 46 -29.38 6.55 13.53
N PHE A 47 -30.02 6.71 12.37
CA PHE A 47 -29.91 5.77 11.27
C PHE A 47 -28.49 5.68 10.72
N HIS A 48 -27.80 6.82 10.53
CA HIS A 48 -26.40 6.84 10.08
C HIS A 48 -25.44 6.21 11.09
N TYR A 49 -25.70 6.33 12.39
CA TYR A 49 -24.86 5.71 13.41
C TYR A 49 -25.08 4.20 13.54
N TYR A 50 -26.32 3.74 13.36
CA TYR A 50 -26.66 2.32 13.50
C TYR A 50 -26.43 1.53 12.20
N PHE A 51 -26.67 2.16 11.05
CA PHE A 51 -26.40 1.59 9.73
C PHE A 51 -25.12 2.22 9.17
N ASP A 52 -23.97 1.62 9.52
CA ASP A 52 -22.73 1.79 8.75
C ASP A 52 -23.10 1.66 7.27
N SER A 53 -22.81 2.69 6.47
CA SER A 53 -23.14 2.69 5.04
C SER A 53 -22.58 1.40 4.41
N PRO A 54 -23.33 0.69 3.55
CA PRO A 54 -22.85 -0.55 2.92
C PRO A 54 -21.48 -0.35 2.24
N LYS A 55 -21.19 0.88 1.81
CA LYS A 55 -19.89 1.29 1.27
C LYS A 55 -18.75 1.20 2.28
N GLU A 56 -18.97 1.60 3.54
CA GLU A 56 -17.95 1.53 4.59
C GLU A 56 -17.62 0.09 4.97
N LEU A 57 -18.64 -0.78 5.03
CA LEU A 57 -18.44 -2.21 5.27
C LEU A 57 -17.61 -2.86 4.17
N ILE A 58 -17.85 -2.51 2.90
CA ILE A 58 -17.05 -2.98 1.76
C ILE A 58 -15.61 -2.49 1.88
N LEU A 59 -15.40 -1.19 2.10
CA LEU A 59 -14.07 -0.60 2.25
C LEU A 59 -13.28 -1.21 3.42
N LYS A 60 -13.96 -1.51 4.54
CA LYS A 60 -13.33 -2.20 5.69
C LYS A 60 -12.92 -3.64 5.33
N ARG A 61 -13.70 -4.34 4.50
CA ARG A 61 -13.35 -5.69 4.01
C ARG A 61 -12.18 -5.66 3.05
N GLU A 62 -12.20 -4.78 2.07
CA GLU A 62 -11.12 -4.60 1.09
C GLU A 62 -9.79 -4.30 1.79
N ASN A 63 -9.78 -3.38 2.76
CA ASN A 63 -8.56 -3.08 3.54
C ASN A 63 -8.04 -4.30 4.32
N LYS A 64 -8.93 -5.12 4.89
CA LYS A 64 -8.53 -6.34 5.60
C LYS A 64 -7.93 -7.38 4.64
N GLU A 65 -8.52 -7.52 3.47
CA GLU A 65 -8.03 -8.45 2.44
C GLU A 65 -6.65 -8.02 1.92
N LEU A 66 -6.48 -6.72 1.63
CA LEU A 66 -5.20 -6.13 1.25
C LEU A 66 -4.12 -6.40 2.29
N ASN A 67 -4.41 -6.18 3.58
CA ASN A 67 -3.45 -6.46 4.66
C ASN A 67 -3.04 -7.94 4.71
N LEU A 68 -3.98 -8.86 4.47
CA LEU A 68 -3.69 -10.29 4.44
C LEU A 68 -2.76 -10.66 3.28
N TYR A 69 -2.99 -10.11 2.09
CA TYR A 69 -2.08 -10.33 0.96
C TYR A 69 -0.68 -9.75 1.23
N TYR A 70 -0.58 -8.60 1.91
CA TYR A 70 0.72 -8.06 2.31
C TYR A 70 1.48 -8.98 3.26
N GLU A 71 0.82 -9.53 4.26
CA GLU A 71 1.44 -10.46 5.21
C GLU A 71 1.92 -11.75 4.52
N LEU A 72 1.12 -12.28 3.60
CA LEU A 72 1.49 -13.45 2.80
C LEU A 72 2.75 -13.16 1.96
N LEU A 73 2.78 -12.02 1.28
CA LEU A 73 3.90 -11.62 0.42
C LEU A 73 5.16 -11.35 1.24
N GLU A 74 5.03 -10.77 2.43
CA GLU A 74 6.16 -10.60 3.36
C GLU A 74 6.76 -11.94 3.79
N LYS A 75 5.91 -12.94 4.03
CA LYS A 75 6.35 -14.31 4.37
C LYS A 75 7.06 -14.98 3.21
N GLU A 76 6.55 -14.86 1.98
CA GLU A 76 7.22 -15.40 0.78
C GLU A 76 8.59 -14.75 0.56
N VAL A 77 8.68 -13.42 0.69
CA VAL A 77 9.95 -12.68 0.61
C VAL A 77 10.93 -13.14 1.69
N ALA A 78 10.46 -13.42 2.91
CA ALA A 78 11.30 -13.96 3.97
C ALA A 78 11.82 -15.38 3.64
N GLN A 79 10.97 -16.24 3.07
CA GLN A 79 11.37 -17.59 2.63
C GLN A 79 12.40 -17.54 1.50
N LEU A 80 12.22 -16.64 0.53
CA LEU A 80 13.20 -16.43 -0.54
C LEU A 80 14.54 -15.93 0.00
N ASN A 81 14.54 -15.06 1.01
CA ASN A 81 15.76 -14.62 1.70
C ASN A 81 16.50 -15.80 2.36
N THR A 82 15.79 -16.70 3.04
CA THR A 82 16.41 -17.88 3.65
C THR A 82 16.99 -18.82 2.61
N MET A 83 16.26 -19.11 1.53
CA MET A 83 16.77 -19.97 0.44
C MET A 83 17.97 -19.35 -0.28
N MET A 84 17.99 -18.03 -0.44
CA MET A 84 19.14 -17.32 -1.01
C MET A 84 20.37 -17.40 -0.10
N GLY A 85 20.19 -17.35 1.23
CA GLY A 85 21.28 -17.57 2.19
C GLY A 85 21.91 -18.96 2.04
N ASP A 86 21.08 -20.00 1.98
CA ASP A 86 21.54 -21.38 1.80
C ASP A 86 22.27 -21.58 0.46
N LEU A 87 21.81 -20.92 -0.60
CA LEU A 87 22.45 -20.96 -1.91
C LEU A 87 23.82 -20.28 -1.88
N GLN A 88 23.93 -19.13 -1.20
CA GLN A 88 25.20 -18.42 -1.03
C GLN A 88 26.24 -19.24 -0.27
N GLU A 89 25.83 -19.94 0.80
CA GLU A 89 26.74 -20.80 1.56
C GLU A 89 27.28 -21.96 0.70
N ARG A 90 26.40 -22.57 -0.11
CA ARG A 90 26.79 -23.63 -1.04
C ARG A 90 27.74 -23.13 -2.12
N ASP A 91 27.46 -21.95 -2.68
CA ASP A 91 28.34 -21.32 -3.67
C ASP A 91 29.72 -21.04 -3.05
N ASP A 92 29.78 -20.40 -1.87
CA ASP A 92 31.05 -20.09 -1.19
C ASP A 92 31.88 -21.34 -0.91
N ASN A 93 31.23 -22.44 -0.50
CA ASN A 93 31.92 -23.70 -0.27
C ASN A 93 32.47 -24.31 -1.58
N LEU A 94 31.70 -24.27 -2.67
CA LEU A 94 32.16 -24.73 -3.98
C LEU A 94 33.33 -23.89 -4.51
N TYR A 95 33.25 -22.56 -4.39
CA TYR A 95 34.31 -21.66 -4.84
C TYR A 95 35.62 -21.89 -4.11
N ARG A 96 35.56 -22.13 -2.79
CA ARG A 96 36.74 -22.46 -2.00
C ARG A 96 37.40 -23.75 -2.46
N VAL A 97 36.61 -24.80 -2.73
CA VAL A 97 37.14 -26.12 -3.11
C VAL A 97 37.71 -26.13 -4.53
N ILE A 98 37.08 -25.43 -5.47
CA ILE A 98 37.46 -25.50 -6.89
C ILE A 98 38.53 -24.46 -7.26
N PHE A 99 38.46 -23.26 -6.67
CA PHE A 99 39.29 -22.12 -7.09
C PHE A 99 40.27 -21.64 -6.01
N GLU A 100 40.23 -22.23 -4.80
CA GLU A 100 41.05 -21.81 -3.63
C GLU A 100 40.95 -20.29 -3.36
N SER A 101 39.87 -19.66 -3.82
CA SER A 101 39.68 -18.22 -3.71
C SER A 101 39.04 -17.85 -2.38
N GLU A 102 39.44 -16.72 -1.81
CA GLU A 102 38.83 -16.19 -0.60
C GLU A 102 37.36 -15.81 -0.83
N PRO A 103 36.46 -16.13 0.11
CA PRO A 103 35.04 -15.78 0.01
C PRO A 103 34.87 -14.27 0.01
N ILE A 104 33.86 -13.79 -0.71
CA ILE A 104 33.58 -12.35 -0.78
C ILE A 104 33.05 -11.88 0.57
N PRO A 105 33.64 -10.83 1.17
CA PRO A 105 33.20 -10.34 2.47
C PRO A 105 31.73 -9.90 2.43
N SER A 106 30.99 -10.26 3.46
CA SER A 106 29.56 -9.95 3.61
C SER A 106 29.26 -8.45 3.56
N SER A 107 30.23 -7.60 3.93
CA SER A 107 30.14 -6.14 3.82
C SER A 107 30.01 -5.66 2.39
N VAL A 108 30.63 -6.32 1.41
CA VAL A 108 30.55 -5.96 -0.02
C VAL A 108 29.26 -6.52 -0.65
N ARG A 109 28.79 -7.69 -0.20
CA ARG A 109 27.49 -8.25 -0.63
C ARG A 109 26.30 -7.45 -0.14
N ASN A 110 26.36 -7.01 1.12
CA ASN A 110 25.29 -6.26 1.76
C ASN A 110 25.42 -4.75 1.56
N ALA A 111 26.52 -4.28 0.97
CA ALA A 111 26.64 -2.91 0.48
C ALA A 111 25.69 -2.73 -0.71
N GLY A 112 24.40 -2.53 -0.40
CA GLY A 112 23.44 -2.02 -1.35
C GLY A 112 23.92 -0.67 -1.90
N TYR A 113 23.50 -0.35 -3.11
CA TYR A 113 23.63 1.00 -3.64
C TYR A 113 22.95 1.96 -2.65
N GLY A 114 23.77 2.74 -1.93
CA GLY A 114 23.32 3.71 -0.96
C GLY A 114 22.30 4.65 -1.58
N GLY A 115 21.10 4.64 -1.03
CA GLY A 115 19.99 5.46 -1.49
C GLY A 115 18.96 5.58 -0.39
N SER A 116 19.33 6.32 0.67
CA SER A 116 18.31 6.97 1.48
C SER A 116 17.42 7.74 0.50
N ASP A 117 16.13 7.40 0.48
CA ASP A 117 15.07 8.08 -0.27
C ASP A 117 14.71 7.60 -1.71
N ARG A 118 14.79 6.30 -2.00
CA ARG A 118 14.14 5.74 -3.22
C ARG A 118 12.61 5.73 -3.19
N PHE A 119 12.00 5.84 -2.01
CA PHE A 119 10.55 5.76 -1.80
C PHE A 119 9.93 7.08 -1.30
N ILE A 120 10.53 8.24 -1.61
CA ILE A 120 9.98 9.56 -1.23
C ILE A 120 8.53 9.69 -1.70
N ASP A 121 8.25 9.32 -2.95
CA ASP A 121 6.90 9.40 -3.56
C ASP A 121 5.83 8.64 -2.76
N ILE A 122 6.21 7.57 -2.06
CA ILE A 122 5.31 6.77 -1.23
C ILE A 122 5.18 7.38 0.17
N LYS A 123 6.26 7.96 0.71
CA LYS A 123 6.25 8.68 1.99
C LYS A 123 5.45 9.98 1.92
N GLU A 124 5.60 10.76 0.84
CA GLU A 124 4.93 12.05 0.65
C GLU A 124 3.41 11.93 0.47
N LYS A 125 2.93 10.80 -0.08
CA LYS A 125 1.50 10.53 -0.24
C LYS A 125 0.75 10.30 1.07
N GLY A 126 1.44 10.21 2.21
CA GLY A 126 0.80 10.14 3.53
C GLY A 126 -0.11 8.92 3.73
N LEU A 127 0.11 7.84 2.97
CA LEU A 127 -0.72 6.64 3.06
C LEU A 127 -0.44 5.93 4.40
N ASN A 128 -1.46 5.68 5.21
CA ASN A 128 -1.34 4.89 6.45
C ASN A 128 -0.70 3.51 6.18
N GLN A 129 -0.96 2.95 5.00
CA GLN A 129 -0.44 1.68 4.50
C GLN A 129 0.99 1.78 3.91
N GLY A 130 1.49 2.99 3.68
CA GLY A 130 2.77 3.23 2.99
C GLY A 130 3.97 2.61 3.71
N LYS A 131 3.92 2.51 5.05
CA LYS A 131 4.98 1.89 5.85
C LYS A 131 5.19 0.40 5.50
N MET A 132 4.11 -0.34 5.27
CA MET A 132 4.16 -1.77 4.92
C MET A 132 4.67 -1.98 3.49
N ILE A 133 4.26 -1.12 2.56
CA ILE A 133 4.76 -1.16 1.18
C ILE A 133 6.27 -0.88 1.15
N ILE A 134 6.72 0.12 1.89
CA ILE A 134 8.14 0.49 1.98
C ILE A 134 8.97 -0.66 2.59
N SER A 135 8.48 -1.32 3.65
CA SER A 135 9.22 -2.43 4.28
C SER A 135 9.39 -3.61 3.34
N VAL A 136 8.32 -4.02 2.65
CA VAL A 136 8.35 -5.10 1.65
C VAL A 136 9.26 -4.74 0.49
N ALA A 137 9.12 -3.52 -0.05
CA ALA A 137 9.94 -3.07 -1.17
C ALA A 137 11.43 -3.05 -0.83
N ASN A 138 11.79 -2.59 0.39
CA ASN A 138 13.17 -2.65 0.87
C ASN A 138 13.70 -4.10 0.91
N LYS A 139 12.92 -5.05 1.46
CA LYS A 139 13.33 -6.47 1.51
C LYS A 139 13.54 -7.06 0.11
N VAL A 140 12.68 -6.71 -0.85
CA VAL A 140 12.81 -7.13 -2.25
C VAL A 140 14.05 -6.52 -2.91
N GLU A 141 14.37 -5.26 -2.63
CA GLU A 141 15.60 -4.64 -3.14
C GLU A 141 16.86 -5.31 -2.57
N THR A 142 16.89 -5.62 -1.27
CA THR A 142 18.00 -6.36 -0.67
C THR A 142 18.21 -7.72 -1.33
N LEU A 143 17.12 -8.44 -1.60
CA LEU A 143 17.15 -9.69 -2.36
C LEU A 143 17.71 -9.50 -3.77
N LYS A 144 17.20 -8.52 -4.52
CA LYS A 144 17.61 -8.23 -5.90
C LYS A 144 19.09 -7.88 -5.99
N ASN A 145 19.60 -7.10 -5.04
CA ASN A 145 21.00 -6.70 -4.99
C ASN A 145 21.90 -7.91 -4.72
N SER A 146 21.53 -8.74 -3.73
CA SER A 146 22.25 -9.97 -3.41
C SER A 146 22.32 -10.93 -4.61
N PHE A 147 21.21 -11.07 -5.34
CA PHE A 147 21.15 -11.87 -6.56
C PHE A 147 22.04 -11.29 -7.68
N SER A 148 21.92 -10.00 -7.96
CA SER A 148 22.69 -9.32 -9.02
C SER A 148 24.19 -9.40 -8.75
N PHE A 149 24.60 -9.32 -7.48
CA PHE A 149 25.98 -9.45 -7.09
C PHE A 149 26.51 -10.88 -7.28
N ASN A 150 25.74 -11.93 -7.02
CA ASN A 150 26.18 -13.32 -7.26
C ASN A 150 26.29 -13.65 -8.77
N GLY A 151 25.42 -13.08 -9.61
CA GLY A 151 25.43 -13.33 -11.07
C GLY A 151 26.57 -12.66 -11.84
N ASN A 152 27.16 -11.58 -11.32
CA ASN A 152 28.20 -10.82 -12.03
C ASN A 152 29.62 -11.45 -11.99
N PRO A 153 30.17 -11.86 -10.83
CA PRO A 153 31.51 -12.44 -10.74
C PRO A 153 31.59 -13.82 -11.41
N THR A 154 30.53 -14.64 -11.30
CA THR A 154 30.40 -15.94 -11.99
C THR A 154 30.58 -15.78 -13.51
N MET A 155 29.89 -14.80 -14.10
CA MET A 155 29.90 -14.57 -15.54
C MET A 155 31.22 -13.96 -16.03
N ASN A 156 31.83 -13.05 -15.26
CA ASN A 156 33.14 -12.47 -15.57
C ASN A 156 34.29 -13.50 -15.48
N CYS A 157 34.23 -14.44 -14.53
CA CYS A 157 35.24 -15.48 -14.39
C CYS A 157 35.19 -16.49 -15.55
N LEU A 158 33.99 -16.97 -15.91
CA LEU A 158 33.79 -17.86 -17.07
C LEU A 158 34.25 -17.22 -18.39
N LYS A 159 33.98 -15.91 -18.56
CA LYS A 159 34.43 -15.17 -19.74
C LYS A 159 35.96 -15.09 -19.82
N ARG A 160 36.64 -14.83 -18.69
CA ARG A 160 38.10 -14.76 -18.63
C ARG A 160 38.76 -16.13 -18.89
N HIS A 161 38.14 -17.23 -18.47
CA HIS A 161 38.64 -18.58 -18.71
C HIS A 161 38.47 -19.04 -20.18
N SER A 162 37.35 -18.69 -20.83
CA SER A 162 37.11 -18.92 -22.26
C SER A 162 38.13 -18.17 -23.13
N THR A 163 38.39 -16.90 -22.82
CA THR A 163 39.37 -16.07 -23.53
C THR A 163 40.80 -16.58 -23.34
N ARG A 164 41.19 -17.03 -22.14
CA ARG A 164 42.52 -17.65 -21.91
C ARG A 164 42.72 -18.95 -22.68
N ARG A 165 41.70 -19.83 -22.79
CA ARG A 165 41.81 -21.07 -23.58
C ARG A 165 41.94 -20.80 -25.08
N SER A 166 41.19 -19.83 -25.61
CA SER A 166 41.28 -19.44 -27.03
C SER A 166 42.65 -18.84 -27.38
N ILE A 167 43.21 -17.98 -26.51
CA ILE A 167 44.53 -17.38 -26.72
C ILE A 167 45.65 -18.41 -26.55
N GLY A 168 45.54 -19.34 -25.58
CA GLY A 168 46.51 -20.42 -25.38
C GLY A 168 46.57 -21.42 -26.54
N LEU A 169 45.43 -21.73 -27.17
CA LEU A 169 45.37 -22.55 -28.39
C LEU A 169 45.99 -21.82 -29.59
N LEU A 170 45.75 -20.52 -29.73
CA LEU A 170 46.38 -19.70 -30.78
C LEU A 170 47.89 -19.58 -30.61
N SER A 171 48.41 -19.43 -29.38
CA SER A 171 49.85 -19.37 -29.12
C SER A 171 50.55 -20.71 -29.36
N LEU A 172 49.88 -21.83 -29.05
CA LEU A 172 50.43 -23.17 -29.31
C LEU A 172 50.49 -23.47 -30.82
N LEU A 173 49.45 -23.10 -31.56
CA LEU A 173 49.45 -23.18 -33.03
C LEU A 173 50.51 -22.26 -33.65
N PHE A 174 50.72 -21.06 -33.13
CA PHE A 174 51.79 -20.17 -33.57
C PHE A 174 53.19 -20.76 -33.30
N SER A 175 53.41 -21.39 -32.13
CA SER A 175 54.70 -22.00 -31.80
C SER A 175 55.03 -23.24 -32.65
N GLN A 176 54.01 -24.02 -33.04
CA GLN A 176 54.19 -25.13 -33.98
C GLN A 176 54.52 -24.65 -35.40
N PHE A 177 54.06 -23.46 -35.78
CA PHE A 177 54.34 -22.87 -37.09
C PHE A 177 55.77 -22.28 -37.18
N THR A 178 56.31 -21.74 -36.09
CA THR A 178 57.67 -21.17 -36.06
C THR A 178 58.79 -22.20 -35.96
N MET A 179 58.49 -23.45 -35.59
CA MET A 179 59.46 -24.56 -35.46
C MET A 179 59.61 -25.40 -36.73
N LYS A 180 58.84 -25.10 -37.79
CA LYS A 180 58.80 -25.89 -39.04
C LYS A 180 59.32 -25.13 -40.27
N ASN A 181 60.24 -24.19 -40.05
CA ASN A 181 60.93 -23.44 -41.11
C ASN A 181 62.43 -23.38 -40.82
#